data_AF-A0A1C4ZBH3-F1
#
_entry.id   AF-A0A1C4ZBH3-F1
#
_cell.length_a   1.000
_cell.length_b   1.000
_cell.length_c   1.000
_cell.angle_alpha   90.00
_cell.angle_beta   90.00
_cell.angle_gamma   90.00
#
_symmetry.space_group_name_H-M   'P 1'
#
loop_
_entity.id
_entity.type
_entity.pdbx_description
1 polymer ?
#
loop_
_entity_poly.entity_id
_entity_poly.type
_entity_poly.pdbx_seq_one_letter_code
_entity_poly.pdbx_strand_id
1 'polypeptide(L)'
;MAMTDSTGSTWRYRWAHRHNDRRQRAFRAADEAWRRRDEELRRLRTLAGSFHGSTEAGAGLPIELAPGEVVFWTLPAAQLVEVRHTAVLPAPELTVDPEPPVLRPRRPEGVKVVDAGLAVLTNRRLVLLGGRGRRDWTYGRMTGLSHDPAAPVTLIQVLDRRRTSGLLLPTGAVADFRFKLTLAFADAIEQRAAVVAQLDELIAEHEAEQPERPAVLTPAQARLSGLLPGGRRTVAVALALALIVPAMLFESDPPVRPGSDRAAAATPEATATPEAAATPAPPPIAPAVQVKPRPGPQHTKPAPAAPPARGTTPRPAAERRCGAPANPYGYDFCGGSRIRKPAPGICDWFECVPGFWSGRGWLVQCRDGTVSLTGGRRDACAGNEGFRRTFWT
;
A
#
# COMPACT_ATOMS: atom_id res chain seq x y z
N MET A 1 -24.27 -54.40 2.33
CA MET A 1 -24.53 -52.97 2.05
C MET A 1 -23.26 -52.19 2.35
N ALA A 2 -22.57 -51.71 1.32
CA ALA A 2 -21.33 -50.95 1.46
C ALA A 2 -21.64 -49.56 2.02
N MET A 3 -21.04 -49.21 3.17
CA MET A 3 -21.00 -47.84 3.67
C MET A 3 -20.13 -47.03 2.72
N THR A 4 -20.74 -46.18 1.91
CA THR A 4 -20.03 -45.29 0.99
C THR A 4 -19.33 -44.15 1.73
N ASP A 5 -18.14 -43.84 1.23
CA ASP A 5 -17.16 -42.83 1.63
C ASP A 5 -17.70 -41.38 1.79
N SER A 6 -18.51 -41.11 2.81
CA SER A 6 -19.04 -39.76 3.09
C SER A 6 -17.98 -38.78 3.64
N THR A 7 -16.85 -39.27 4.15
CA THR A 7 -15.79 -38.41 4.73
C THR A 7 -14.91 -37.74 3.66
N GLY A 8 -14.74 -38.39 2.50
CA GLY A 8 -13.94 -37.88 1.39
C GLY A 8 -14.55 -36.64 0.72
N SER A 9 -15.88 -36.53 0.67
CA SER A 9 -16.58 -35.40 0.08
C SER A 9 -16.48 -34.15 0.97
N THR A 10 -16.77 -34.25 2.27
CA THR A 10 -16.81 -33.09 3.19
C THR A 10 -15.48 -32.35 3.33
N TRP A 11 -14.34 -33.06 3.35
CA TRP A 11 -13.04 -32.40 3.40
C TRP A 11 -12.70 -31.66 2.09
N ARG A 12 -13.04 -32.22 0.92
CA ARG A 12 -12.80 -31.57 -0.38
C ARG A 12 -13.59 -30.28 -0.55
N TYR A 13 -14.85 -30.27 -0.11
CA TYR A 13 -15.65 -29.04 -0.05
C TYR A 13 -15.04 -28.00 0.89
N ARG A 14 -14.65 -28.40 2.11
CA ARG A 14 -13.97 -27.49 3.06
C ARG A 14 -12.63 -26.98 2.53
N TRP A 15 -11.90 -27.79 1.77
CA TRP A 15 -10.67 -27.38 1.10
C TRP A 15 -10.96 -26.32 0.04
N ALA A 16 -11.87 -26.59 -0.89
CA ALA A 16 -12.23 -25.67 -1.97
C ALA A 16 -12.73 -24.34 -1.41
N HIS A 17 -13.63 -24.38 -0.42
CA HIS A 17 -14.13 -23.19 0.26
C HIS A 17 -13.01 -22.35 0.88
N ARG A 18 -12.12 -22.96 1.69
CA ARG A 18 -11.03 -22.22 2.34
C ARG A 18 -10.03 -21.63 1.34
N HIS A 19 -9.75 -22.32 0.25
CA HIS A 19 -8.86 -21.80 -0.79
C HIS A 19 -9.51 -20.68 -1.59
N ASN A 20 -10.77 -20.83 -1.97
CA ASN A 20 -11.54 -19.78 -2.65
C ASN A 20 -11.67 -18.53 -1.76
N ASP A 21 -11.96 -18.70 -0.47
CA ASP A 21 -12.01 -17.58 0.49
C ASP A 21 -10.70 -16.81 0.56
N ARG A 22 -9.56 -17.51 0.62
CA ARG A 22 -8.24 -16.87 0.65
C ARG A 22 -7.95 -16.13 -0.65
N ARG A 23 -8.20 -16.75 -1.80
CA ARG A 23 -8.03 -16.14 -3.12
C ARG A 23 -8.92 -14.91 -3.28
N GLN A 24 -10.17 -15.01 -2.82
CA GLN A 24 -11.12 -13.90 -2.88
C GLN A 24 -10.71 -12.74 -1.97
N ARG A 25 -10.21 -13.01 -0.76
CA ARG A 25 -9.67 -11.95 0.12
C ARG A 25 -8.45 -11.27 -0.49
N ALA A 26 -7.51 -12.05 -1.02
CA ALA A 26 -6.33 -11.50 -1.70
C ALA A 26 -6.72 -10.64 -2.92
N PHE A 27 -7.66 -11.12 -3.73
CA PHE A 27 -8.21 -10.36 -4.85
C PHE A 27 -8.86 -9.05 -4.39
N ARG A 28 -9.72 -9.07 -3.36
CA ARG A 28 -10.36 -7.83 -2.85
C ARG A 28 -9.33 -6.82 -2.37
N ALA A 29 -8.31 -7.26 -1.62
CA ALA A 29 -7.26 -6.37 -1.15
C ALA A 29 -6.45 -5.76 -2.31
N ALA A 30 -6.15 -6.55 -3.35
CA ALA A 30 -5.49 -6.07 -4.56
C ALA A 30 -6.37 -5.10 -5.36
N ASP A 31 -7.64 -5.43 -5.55
CA ASP A 31 -8.63 -4.59 -6.25
C ASP A 31 -8.85 -3.25 -5.52
N GLU A 32 -8.94 -3.26 -4.19
CA GLU A 32 -9.03 -2.03 -3.39
C GLU A 32 -7.77 -1.17 -3.50
N ALA A 33 -6.57 -1.78 -3.48
CA ALA A 33 -5.32 -1.06 -3.68
C ALA A 33 -5.23 -0.46 -5.09
N TRP A 34 -5.61 -1.23 -6.09
CA TRP A 34 -5.66 -0.80 -7.50
C TRP A 34 -6.62 0.37 -7.69
N ARG A 35 -7.84 0.31 -7.13
CA ARG A 35 -8.81 1.42 -7.19
C ARG A 35 -8.31 2.70 -6.54
N ARG A 36 -7.68 2.61 -5.36
CA ARG A 36 -7.11 3.78 -4.68
C ARG A 36 -6.04 4.47 -5.53
N ARG A 37 -5.21 3.69 -6.21
CA ARG A 37 -4.18 4.22 -7.12
C ARG A 37 -4.80 4.82 -8.40
N ASP A 38 -5.83 4.19 -8.97
CA ASP A 38 -6.58 4.73 -10.10
C ASP A 38 -7.24 6.09 -9.75
N GLU A 39 -7.89 6.17 -8.59
CA GLU A 39 -8.49 7.41 -8.09
C GLU A 39 -7.45 8.53 -7.92
N GLU A 40 -6.27 8.23 -7.37
CA GLU A 40 -5.20 9.21 -7.22
C GLU A 40 -4.63 9.66 -8.57
N LEU A 41 -4.35 8.73 -9.50
CA LEU A 41 -3.88 9.07 -10.85
C LEU A 41 -4.88 9.97 -11.59
N ARG A 42 -6.18 9.63 -11.54
CA ARG A 42 -7.24 10.45 -12.15
C ARG A 42 -7.37 11.82 -11.47
N ARG A 43 -7.21 11.88 -10.15
CA ARG A 43 -7.18 13.14 -9.39
C ARG A 43 -6.01 14.01 -9.85
N LEU A 44 -4.80 13.46 -9.92
CA LEU A 44 -3.60 14.17 -10.39
C LEU A 44 -3.76 14.63 -11.84
N ARG A 45 -4.31 13.80 -12.72
CA ARG A 45 -4.58 14.14 -14.12
C ARG A 45 -5.60 15.26 -14.27
N THR A 46 -6.67 15.24 -13.47
CA THR A 46 -7.68 16.30 -13.41
C THR A 46 -7.06 17.59 -12.90
N LEU A 47 -6.24 17.51 -11.86
CA LEU A 47 -5.53 18.66 -11.31
C LEU A 47 -4.56 19.23 -12.35
N ALA A 48 -3.76 18.41 -13.03
CA ALA A 48 -2.88 18.84 -14.12
C ALA A 48 -3.66 19.51 -15.29
N GLY A 49 -4.90 19.10 -15.56
CA GLY A 49 -5.74 19.76 -16.55
C GLY A 49 -6.34 21.09 -16.10
N SER A 50 -6.69 21.21 -14.81
CA SER A 50 -7.45 22.34 -14.26
C SER A 50 -6.62 23.33 -13.41
N PHE A 51 -5.33 23.05 -13.22
CA PHE A 51 -4.42 23.87 -12.42
C PHE A 51 -4.20 25.23 -13.08
N HIS A 52 -4.97 26.22 -12.65
CA HIS A 52 -4.85 27.61 -13.07
C HIS A 52 -4.88 28.50 -11.84
N GLY A 53 -4.07 29.54 -11.85
CA GLY A 53 -4.00 30.50 -10.76
C GLY A 53 -5.03 31.59 -10.94
N SER A 54 -5.30 32.33 -9.87
CA SER A 54 -6.12 33.54 -9.96
C SER A 54 -5.39 34.72 -9.33
N THR A 55 -5.72 35.92 -9.82
CA THR A 55 -5.30 37.17 -9.19
C THR A 55 -6.02 37.39 -7.87
N GLU A 56 -7.27 36.95 -7.76
CA GLU A 56 -8.07 36.98 -6.53
C GLU A 56 -7.43 36.19 -5.39
N ALA A 57 -6.81 35.04 -5.68
CA ALA A 57 -6.08 34.25 -4.68
C ALA A 57 -4.85 34.99 -4.12
N GLY A 58 -4.37 36.02 -4.81
CA GLY A 58 -3.33 36.92 -4.34
C GLY A 58 -3.82 38.05 -3.46
N ALA A 59 -5.13 38.33 -3.43
CA ALA A 59 -5.68 39.44 -2.67
C ALA A 59 -5.42 39.27 -1.16
N GLY A 60 -4.83 40.29 -0.53
CA GLY A 60 -4.52 40.29 0.90
C GLY A 60 -3.22 39.57 1.28
N LEU A 61 -2.49 38.99 0.34
CA LEU A 61 -1.14 38.46 0.60
C LEU A 61 -0.13 39.61 0.67
N PRO A 62 0.84 39.59 1.60
CA PRO A 62 1.89 40.60 1.69
C PRO A 62 2.99 40.36 0.65
N ILE A 63 2.60 40.28 -0.61
CA ILE A 63 3.48 40.09 -1.77
C ILE A 63 3.03 41.00 -2.90
N GLU A 64 4.00 41.60 -3.58
CA GLU A 64 3.78 42.34 -4.81
C GLU A 64 3.83 41.39 -6.01
N LEU A 65 2.70 41.23 -6.69
CA LEU A 65 2.58 40.42 -7.90
C LEU A 65 2.91 41.26 -9.13
N ALA A 66 3.80 40.76 -9.97
CA ALA A 66 4.10 41.40 -11.25
C ALA A 66 2.89 41.33 -12.21
N PRO A 67 2.79 42.20 -13.24
CA PRO A 67 1.71 42.11 -14.22
C PRO A 67 1.61 40.72 -14.86
N GLY A 68 0.42 40.12 -14.80
CA GLY A 68 0.16 38.75 -15.27
C GLY A 68 0.68 37.63 -14.35
N GLU A 69 1.22 37.95 -13.17
CA GLU A 69 1.53 36.96 -12.14
C GLU A 69 0.25 36.57 -11.40
N VAL A 70 -0.01 35.27 -11.30
CA VAL A 70 -1.19 34.72 -10.61
C VAL A 70 -0.76 33.76 -9.52
N VAL A 71 -1.56 33.68 -8.45
CA VAL A 71 -1.31 32.75 -7.35
C VAL A 71 -2.00 31.44 -7.67
N PHE A 72 -1.22 30.35 -7.70
CA PHE A 72 -1.74 29.00 -7.84
C PHE A 72 -2.20 28.43 -6.52
N TRP A 73 -1.40 28.62 -5.47
CA TRP A 73 -1.63 27.96 -4.20
C TRP A 73 -0.85 28.61 -3.07
N THR A 74 -1.38 28.51 -1.84
CA THR A 74 -0.74 28.99 -0.63
C THR A 74 -0.68 27.88 0.41
N LEU A 75 0.42 27.82 1.16
CA LEU A 75 0.68 26.80 2.18
C LEU A 75 1.21 27.46 3.46
N PRO A 76 0.40 27.54 4.53
CA PRO A 76 0.88 28.04 5.81
C PRO A 76 1.84 27.06 6.50
N ALA A 77 2.57 27.57 7.48
CA ALA A 77 3.48 26.79 8.33
C ALA A 77 4.61 26.06 7.57
N ALA A 78 5.01 26.58 6.41
CA ALA A 78 6.21 26.13 5.71
C ALA A 78 7.45 26.70 6.41
N GLN A 79 8.50 25.89 6.54
CA GLN A 79 9.75 26.28 7.20
C GLN A 79 10.86 26.43 6.17
N LEU A 80 11.54 27.58 6.14
CA LEU A 80 12.74 27.78 5.34
C LEU A 80 13.86 26.91 5.88
N VAL A 81 14.46 26.11 5.01
CA VAL A 81 15.64 25.34 5.34
C VAL A 81 16.84 25.70 4.48
N GLU A 82 18.02 25.59 5.07
CA GLU A 82 19.31 25.70 4.38
C GLU A 82 20.14 24.44 4.66
N VAL A 83 20.93 24.03 3.67
CA VAL A 83 21.84 22.89 3.79
C VAL A 83 23.27 23.41 3.92
N ARG A 84 24.04 22.84 4.85
CA ARG A 84 25.44 23.24 5.08
C ARG A 84 26.39 22.79 3.97
N HIS A 85 26.20 21.57 3.45
CA HIS A 85 26.99 21.00 2.38
C HIS A 85 26.11 20.84 1.14
N THR A 86 26.37 21.64 0.12
CA THR A 86 25.60 21.63 -1.12
C THR A 86 26.14 20.55 -2.06
N ALA A 87 25.43 19.43 -2.15
CA ALA A 87 25.50 18.61 -3.34
C ALA A 87 24.80 19.36 -4.49
N VAL A 88 25.30 19.20 -5.71
CA VAL A 88 24.61 19.67 -6.92
C VAL A 88 23.29 18.93 -6.98
N LEU A 89 22.17 19.67 -6.97
CA LEU A 89 20.86 19.05 -7.10
C LEU A 89 20.63 18.61 -8.55
N PRO A 90 19.86 17.53 -8.79
CA PRO A 90 19.43 17.19 -10.14
C PRO A 90 18.62 18.34 -10.74
N ALA A 91 18.65 18.44 -12.07
CA ALA A 91 17.80 19.38 -12.78
C ALA A 91 16.32 19.12 -12.40
N PRO A 92 15.46 20.15 -12.37
CA PRO A 92 14.06 19.93 -12.03
C PRO A 92 13.40 19.01 -13.06
N GLU A 93 13.09 17.80 -12.62
CA GLU A 93 12.41 16.80 -13.43
C GLU A 93 10.91 17.08 -13.45
N LEU A 94 10.27 16.82 -14.59
CA LEU A 94 8.82 16.92 -14.75
C LEU A 94 8.10 15.63 -14.37
N THR A 95 8.81 14.67 -13.78
CA THR A 95 8.28 13.36 -13.41
C THR A 95 7.34 13.47 -12.23
N VAL A 96 6.15 12.89 -12.38
CA VAL A 96 5.19 12.74 -11.29
C VAL A 96 5.44 11.41 -10.59
N ASP A 97 5.66 11.45 -9.27
CA ASP A 97 5.57 10.26 -8.43
C ASP A 97 4.11 10.09 -8.00
N PRO A 98 3.39 9.07 -8.51
CA PRO A 98 1.98 8.89 -8.21
C PRO A 98 1.74 8.31 -6.82
N GLU A 99 2.78 7.76 -6.16
CA GLU A 99 2.63 7.15 -4.85
C GLU A 99 2.93 8.17 -3.74
N PRO A 100 1.98 8.46 -2.84
CA PRO A 100 2.24 9.39 -1.77
C PRO A 100 3.37 8.85 -0.87
N PRO A 101 4.41 9.64 -0.59
CA PRO A 101 5.57 9.15 0.15
C PRO A 101 5.18 8.77 1.58
N VAL A 102 5.77 7.68 2.09
CA VAL A 102 5.68 7.33 3.51
C VAL A 102 6.66 8.21 4.28
N LEU A 103 6.17 9.37 4.72
CA LEU A 103 7.00 10.40 5.32
C LEU A 103 7.26 10.17 6.80
N ARG A 104 8.52 10.35 7.19
CA ARG A 104 8.91 10.50 8.59
C ARG A 104 8.86 11.99 8.94
N PRO A 105 8.23 12.41 10.05
CA PRO A 105 8.17 13.82 10.46
C PRO A 105 9.54 14.37 10.93
N ARG A 106 10.63 13.64 10.70
CA ARG A 106 11.97 13.98 11.14
C ARG A 106 12.66 14.84 10.09
N ARG A 107 13.29 15.92 10.54
CA ARG A 107 14.20 16.72 9.72
C ARG A 107 15.46 15.91 9.36
N PRO A 108 15.86 15.85 8.09
CA PRO A 108 17.13 15.22 7.70
C PRO A 108 18.34 15.86 8.37
N GLU A 109 19.42 15.09 8.48
CA GLU A 109 20.69 15.60 8.99
C GLU A 109 21.30 16.63 8.01
N GLY A 110 22.04 17.61 8.54
CA GLY A 110 22.63 18.68 7.72
C GLY A 110 21.66 19.77 7.25
N VAL A 111 20.35 19.58 7.44
CA VAL A 111 19.29 20.56 7.14
C VAL A 111 19.05 21.43 8.38
N LYS A 112 19.17 22.75 8.22
CA LYS A 112 18.91 23.72 9.29
C LYS A 112 17.68 24.55 8.95
N VAL A 113 16.72 24.61 9.87
CA VAL A 113 15.59 25.54 9.79
C VAL A 113 16.08 26.94 10.16
N VAL A 114 15.80 27.92 9.30
CA VAL A 114 16.26 29.29 9.44
C VAL A 114 15.13 30.31 9.46
N ASP A 115 13.93 29.96 9.02
CA ASP A 115 12.73 30.81 9.11
C ASP A 115 11.47 29.94 8.97
N ALA A 116 10.29 30.52 9.21
CA ALA A 116 8.99 29.87 8.98
C ALA A 116 7.93 30.90 8.59
N GLY A 117 6.96 30.48 7.79
CA GLY A 117 5.86 31.35 7.37
C GLY A 117 4.97 30.75 6.30
N LEU A 118 4.48 31.62 5.41
CA LEU A 118 3.54 31.28 4.34
C LEU A 118 4.31 31.04 3.03
N ALA A 119 4.23 29.83 2.49
CA ALA A 119 4.69 29.56 1.13
C ALA A 119 3.58 29.92 0.13
N VAL A 120 3.95 30.61 -0.94
CA VAL A 120 3.06 31.07 -2.01
C VAL A 120 3.65 30.59 -3.33
N LEU A 121 2.88 29.79 -4.06
CA LEU A 121 3.23 29.29 -5.37
C LEU A 121 2.54 30.14 -6.43
N THR A 122 3.30 30.77 -7.30
CA THR A 122 2.78 31.55 -8.43
C THR A 122 3.15 30.88 -9.75
N ASN A 123 2.67 31.43 -10.86
CA ASN A 123 3.09 31.04 -12.22
C ASN A 123 4.52 31.46 -12.59
N ARG A 124 5.23 32.19 -11.74
CA ARG A 124 6.61 32.66 -12.02
C ARG A 124 7.64 32.25 -10.97
N ARG A 125 7.19 32.00 -9.73
CA ARG A 125 8.07 31.75 -8.60
C ARG A 125 7.37 31.04 -7.45
N LEU A 126 8.18 30.38 -6.65
CA LEU A 126 7.84 30.05 -5.27
C LEU A 126 8.34 31.17 -4.36
N VAL A 127 7.51 31.61 -3.43
CA VAL A 127 7.87 32.63 -2.43
C VAL A 127 7.58 32.10 -1.04
N LEU A 128 8.50 32.30 -0.10
CA LEU A 128 8.23 32.15 1.31
C LEU A 128 8.21 33.52 1.98
N LEU A 129 7.07 33.83 2.61
CA LEU A 129 6.84 35.01 3.43
C LEU A 129 7.04 34.60 4.89
N GLY A 130 8.27 34.75 5.38
CA GLY A 130 8.68 34.34 6.72
C GLY A 130 8.75 35.51 7.70
N GLY A 131 8.98 35.18 8.98
CA GLY A 131 9.11 36.20 10.04
C GLY A 131 10.41 37.00 9.95
N ARG A 132 11.45 36.46 9.30
CA ARG A 132 12.75 37.15 9.10
C ARG A 132 12.87 37.84 7.75
N GLY A 133 11.87 37.68 6.89
CA GLY A 133 11.80 38.34 5.59
C GLY A 133 11.21 37.45 4.50
N ARG A 134 11.43 37.86 3.26
CA ARG A 134 10.94 37.18 2.06
C ARG A 134 12.04 36.36 1.39
N ARG A 135 11.71 35.15 0.95
CA ARG A 135 12.59 34.31 0.14
C ARG A 135 11.91 33.94 -1.18
N ASP A 136 12.50 34.38 -2.29
CA ASP A 136 11.95 34.15 -3.63
C ASP A 136 12.76 33.08 -4.38
N TRP A 137 12.11 32.15 -5.08
CA TRP A 137 12.73 31.23 -6.03
C TRP A 137 12.02 31.35 -7.38
N THR A 138 12.63 32.08 -8.31
CA THR A 138 12.11 32.23 -9.67
C THR A 138 12.38 30.97 -10.50
N TYR A 139 11.38 30.48 -11.22
CA TYR A 139 11.49 29.22 -11.97
C TYR A 139 12.55 29.28 -13.06
N GLY A 140 12.62 30.39 -13.82
CA GLY A 140 13.63 30.59 -14.86
C GLY A 140 15.09 30.69 -14.35
N ARG A 141 15.30 30.67 -13.03
CA ARG A 141 16.64 30.64 -12.42
C ARG A 141 16.89 29.37 -11.61
N MET A 142 15.93 28.47 -11.57
CA MET A 142 16.04 27.21 -10.84
C MET A 142 16.93 26.26 -11.64
N THR A 143 18.06 25.89 -11.05
CA THR A 143 19.03 24.98 -11.68
C THR A 143 18.92 23.57 -11.12
N GLY A 144 18.26 23.41 -9.97
CA GLY A 144 18.00 22.08 -9.43
C GLY A 144 16.89 22.05 -8.40
N LEU A 145 16.19 20.93 -8.35
CA LEU A 145 15.06 20.66 -7.48
C LEU A 145 15.16 19.21 -7.00
N SER A 146 15.02 18.99 -5.70
CA SER A 146 15.04 17.64 -5.13
C SER A 146 14.01 17.50 -4.02
N HIS A 147 13.22 16.44 -4.11
CA HIS A 147 12.26 16.03 -3.11
C HIS A 147 12.82 14.86 -2.32
N ASP A 148 12.90 14.97 -1.00
CA ASP A 148 13.34 13.85 -0.17
C ASP A 148 12.23 12.77 -0.10
N PRO A 149 12.47 11.52 -0.50
CA PRO A 149 11.43 10.50 -0.52
C PRO A 149 10.93 10.10 0.89
N ALA A 150 11.75 10.27 1.92
CA ALA A 150 11.45 9.83 3.28
C ALA A 150 11.17 10.98 4.27
N ALA A 151 11.45 12.23 3.89
CA ALA A 151 11.26 13.41 4.73
C ALA A 151 10.45 14.50 4.01
N PRO A 152 9.72 15.36 4.75
CA PRO A 152 8.89 16.41 4.16
C PRO A 152 9.73 17.62 3.73
N VAL A 153 10.87 17.39 3.09
CA VAL A 153 11.80 18.42 2.62
C VAL A 153 11.79 18.48 1.09
N THR A 154 11.79 19.69 0.56
CA THR A 154 12.05 20.01 -0.85
C THR A 154 13.20 21.00 -0.90
N LEU A 155 14.30 20.63 -1.55
CA LEU A 155 15.48 21.46 -1.73
C LEU A 155 15.49 22.09 -3.13
N ILE A 156 15.91 23.34 -3.21
CA ILE A 156 15.90 24.17 -4.41
C ILE A 156 17.26 24.87 -4.55
N GLN A 157 17.84 24.75 -5.73
CA GLN A 157 19.05 25.42 -6.14
C GLN A 157 18.72 26.43 -7.25
N VAL A 158 19.26 27.64 -7.15
CA VAL A 158 19.09 28.71 -8.13
C VAL A 158 20.44 29.29 -8.52
N LEU A 159 20.57 29.73 -9.77
CA LEU A 159 21.84 30.14 -10.39
C LEU A 159 22.62 31.19 -9.57
N ASP A 160 21.91 32.17 -8.99
CA ASP A 160 22.53 33.30 -8.31
C ASP A 160 22.80 33.09 -6.83
N ARG A 161 22.61 31.87 -6.32
CA ARG A 161 22.78 31.59 -4.89
C ARG A 161 23.78 30.49 -4.67
N ARG A 162 24.79 30.82 -3.86
CA ARG A 162 25.80 29.84 -3.41
C ARG A 162 25.22 28.75 -2.51
N ARG A 163 24.12 29.01 -1.80
CA ARG A 163 23.53 28.05 -0.85
C ARG A 163 22.23 27.46 -1.37
N THR A 164 22.15 26.13 -1.37
CA THR A 164 20.90 25.39 -1.54
C THR A 164 19.98 25.64 -0.36
N SER A 165 18.74 25.98 -0.69
CA SER A 165 17.71 26.31 0.28
C SER A 165 16.41 25.66 -0.13
N GLY A 166 15.49 25.47 0.79
CA GLY A 166 14.28 24.72 0.50
C GLY A 166 13.19 24.96 1.51
N LEU A 167 12.17 24.13 1.44
CA LEU A 167 11.09 24.12 2.40
C LEU A 167 11.02 22.77 3.11
N LEU A 168 10.90 22.84 4.43
CA LEU A 168 10.36 21.76 5.25
C LEU A 168 8.86 22.02 5.41
N LEU A 169 8.06 21.06 5.01
CA LEU A 169 6.62 21.19 4.79
C LEU A 169 5.84 20.46 5.89
N PRO A 170 4.60 20.87 6.20
CA PRO A 170 3.67 20.03 6.95
C PRO A 170 3.44 18.71 6.22
N THR A 171 3.53 17.57 6.92
CA THR A 171 3.51 16.23 6.30
C THR A 171 2.27 15.98 5.44
N GLY A 172 1.10 16.46 5.88
CA GLY A 172 -0.16 16.32 5.13
C GLY A 172 -0.24 17.15 3.84
N ALA A 173 0.69 18.09 3.62
CA ALA A 173 0.71 18.96 2.44
C ALA A 173 1.81 18.60 1.44
N VAL A 174 2.66 17.60 1.72
CA VAL A 174 3.86 17.33 0.93
C VAL A 174 3.53 16.84 -0.48
N ALA A 175 2.64 15.85 -0.62
CA ALA A 175 2.29 15.30 -1.93
C ALA A 175 1.72 16.40 -2.85
N ASP A 176 0.72 17.13 -2.35
CA ASP A 176 0.13 18.26 -3.05
C ASP A 176 1.15 19.35 -3.38
N PHE A 177 2.05 19.70 -2.45
CA PHE A 177 3.07 20.72 -2.68
C PHE A 177 4.03 20.29 -3.78
N ARG A 178 4.53 19.05 -3.74
CA ARG A 178 5.49 18.54 -4.72
C ARG A 178 4.87 18.56 -6.11
N PHE A 179 3.69 17.98 -6.23
CA PHE A 179 2.97 17.93 -7.51
C PHE A 179 2.65 19.34 -8.05
N LYS A 180 2.12 20.24 -7.22
CA LYS A 180 1.81 21.62 -7.64
C LYS A 180 3.06 22.40 -8.01
N LEU A 181 4.18 22.22 -7.29
CA LEU A 181 5.45 22.85 -7.64
C LEU A 181 5.97 22.33 -8.99
N THR A 182 5.88 21.03 -9.25
CA THR A 182 6.21 20.44 -10.56
C THR A 182 5.33 21.04 -11.66
N LEU A 183 4.01 21.15 -11.45
CA LEU A 183 3.11 21.78 -12.41
C LEU A 183 3.43 23.26 -12.63
N ALA A 184 3.69 24.03 -11.57
CA ALA A 184 4.01 25.45 -11.68
C ALA A 184 5.34 25.67 -12.41
N PHE A 185 6.33 24.80 -12.18
CA PHE A 185 7.58 24.81 -12.93
C PHE A 185 7.35 24.42 -14.40
N ALA A 186 6.59 23.36 -14.67
CA ALA A 186 6.24 22.91 -16.03
C ALA A 186 5.49 23.99 -16.82
N ASP A 187 4.52 24.66 -16.20
CA ASP A 187 3.79 25.79 -16.80
C ASP A 187 4.77 26.93 -17.15
N ALA A 188 5.74 27.22 -16.29
CA ALA A 188 6.69 28.30 -16.50
C ALA A 188 7.72 28.03 -17.61
N ILE A 189 7.95 26.77 -17.97
CA ILE A 189 8.77 26.37 -19.11
C ILE A 189 7.94 25.87 -20.30
N GLU A 190 6.62 26.08 -20.27
CA GLU A 190 5.67 25.69 -21.32
C GLU A 190 5.62 24.16 -21.62
N GLN A 191 5.99 23.33 -20.64
CA GLN A 191 6.02 21.86 -20.75
C GLN A 191 4.91 21.15 -19.96
N ARG A 192 3.82 21.85 -19.61
CA ARG A 192 2.65 21.25 -18.93
C ARG A 192 2.09 20.03 -19.69
N ALA A 193 2.08 20.09 -21.02
CA ALA A 193 1.61 19.00 -21.87
C ALA A 193 2.42 17.71 -21.66
N ALA A 194 3.71 17.81 -21.33
CA ALA A 194 4.55 16.65 -21.05
C ALA A 194 4.14 15.96 -19.73
N VAL A 195 3.85 16.74 -18.68
CA VAL A 195 3.34 16.21 -17.40
C VAL A 195 1.99 15.51 -17.59
N VAL A 196 1.12 16.13 -18.39
CA VAL A 196 -0.18 15.56 -18.75
C VAL A 196 -0.03 14.24 -19.51
N ALA A 197 0.83 14.19 -20.52
CA ALA A 197 1.10 12.99 -21.29
C ALA A 197 1.68 11.87 -20.41
N GLN A 198 2.59 12.19 -19.50
CA GLN A 198 3.13 11.23 -18.54
C GLN A 198 2.04 10.64 -17.64
N LEU A 199 1.10 11.46 -17.15
CA LEU A 199 -0.01 10.98 -16.35
C LEU A 199 -0.96 10.09 -17.16
N ASP A 200 -1.20 10.40 -18.43
CA ASP A 200 -2.00 9.57 -19.32
C ASP A 200 -1.32 8.20 -19.57
N GLU A 201 0.00 8.16 -19.73
CA GLU A 201 0.78 6.92 -19.84
C GLU A 201 0.72 6.09 -18.55
N LEU A 202 0.92 6.72 -17.38
CA LEU A 202 0.80 6.04 -16.08
C LEU A 202 -0.60 5.47 -15.83
N ILE A 203 -1.65 6.15 -16.30
CA ILE A 203 -3.03 5.65 -16.24
C ILE A 203 -3.17 4.41 -17.12
N ALA A 204 -2.66 4.45 -18.36
CA ALA A 204 -2.74 3.32 -19.27
C ALA A 204 -1.97 2.09 -18.75
N GLU A 205 -0.77 2.28 -18.18
CA GLU A 205 -0.01 1.23 -17.51
C GLU A 205 -0.78 0.65 -16.32
N HIS A 206 -1.36 1.51 -15.48
CA HIS A 206 -2.15 1.09 -14.32
C HIS A 206 -3.41 0.32 -14.72
N GLU A 207 -4.09 0.71 -15.80
CA GLU A 207 -5.24 0.00 -16.35
C GLU A 207 -4.85 -1.40 -16.86
N ALA A 208 -3.65 -1.57 -17.42
CA ALA A 208 -3.14 -2.89 -17.84
C ALA A 208 -2.83 -3.82 -16.66
N GLU A 209 -2.53 -3.27 -15.48
CA GLU A 209 -2.26 -4.02 -14.24
C GLU A 209 -3.53 -4.39 -13.43
N GLN A 210 -4.72 -4.23 -14.00
CA GLN A 210 -5.97 -4.50 -13.31
C GLN A 210 -6.01 -5.94 -12.76
N PRO A 211 -6.26 -6.13 -11.43
CA PRO A 211 -6.37 -7.47 -10.86
C PRO A 211 -7.49 -8.28 -11.51
N GLU A 212 -7.16 -9.48 -11.96
CA GLU A 212 -8.15 -10.42 -12.50
C GLU A 212 -8.87 -11.19 -11.40
N ARG A 213 -10.17 -11.39 -11.58
CA ARG A 213 -10.97 -12.18 -10.64
C ARG A 213 -10.50 -13.65 -10.66
N PRO A 214 -10.13 -14.24 -9.51
CA PRO A 214 -9.66 -15.61 -9.49
C PRO A 214 -10.79 -16.58 -9.85
N ALA A 215 -10.47 -17.57 -10.69
CA ALA A 215 -11.37 -18.69 -10.95
C ALA A 215 -11.71 -19.46 -9.66
N VAL A 216 -12.97 -19.91 -9.57
CA VAL A 216 -13.48 -20.68 -8.44
C VAL A 216 -12.92 -22.10 -8.52
N LEU A 217 -12.19 -22.53 -7.48
CA LEU A 217 -11.72 -23.90 -7.37
C LEU A 217 -12.87 -24.83 -7.03
N THR A 218 -12.94 -25.96 -7.71
CA THR A 218 -13.95 -26.99 -7.46
C THR A 218 -13.43 -28.05 -6.49
N PRO A 219 -14.32 -28.76 -5.75
CA PRO A 219 -13.92 -29.86 -4.88
C PRO A 219 -13.15 -30.98 -5.60
N ALA A 220 -13.38 -31.16 -6.91
CA ALA A 220 -12.69 -32.14 -7.74
C ALA A 220 -11.18 -31.86 -7.90
N GLN A 221 -10.77 -30.60 -7.75
CA GLN A 221 -9.36 -30.17 -7.86
C GLN A 221 -8.57 -30.39 -6.56
N ALA A 222 -9.21 -30.86 -5.49
CA ALA A 222 -8.56 -31.18 -4.23
C ALA A 222 -7.68 -32.44 -4.38
N ARG A 223 -6.36 -32.23 -4.51
CA ARG A 223 -5.37 -33.32 -4.55
C ARG A 223 -5.33 -34.06 -3.20
N LEU A 224 -5.22 -35.40 -3.25
CA LEU A 224 -5.16 -36.31 -2.09
C LEU A 224 -4.01 -35.98 -1.11
N SER A 225 -2.95 -35.32 -1.57
CA SER A 225 -1.87 -34.84 -0.71
C SER A 225 -2.28 -33.78 0.32
N GLY A 226 -3.49 -33.21 0.22
CA GLY A 226 -4.06 -32.31 1.23
C GLY A 226 -4.77 -33.02 2.40
N LEU A 227 -4.97 -34.33 2.32
CA LEU A 227 -5.69 -35.12 3.32
C LEU A 227 -4.89 -35.29 4.62
N LEU A 228 -3.56 -35.14 4.58
CA LEU A 228 -2.70 -35.31 5.74
C LEU A 228 -2.58 -33.99 6.52
N PRO A 229 -3.06 -33.93 7.78
CA PRO A 229 -2.81 -32.81 8.67
C PRO A 229 -1.32 -32.81 9.04
N GLY A 230 -0.53 -32.12 8.23
CA GLY A 230 0.93 -32.11 8.31
C GLY A 230 1.47 -32.43 6.93
N GLY A 231 2.04 -31.42 6.27
CA GLY A 231 2.54 -31.52 4.89
C GLY A 231 3.58 -32.62 4.70
N ARG A 232 4.16 -32.68 3.49
CA ARG A 232 5.14 -33.66 2.94
C ARG A 232 6.05 -34.45 3.91
N ARG A 233 6.35 -33.95 5.11
CA ARG A 233 7.11 -34.61 6.18
C ARG A 233 6.41 -35.81 6.83
N THR A 234 5.08 -35.89 6.85
CA THR A 234 4.35 -37.03 7.47
C THR A 234 4.36 -38.29 6.60
N VAL A 235 4.39 -38.13 5.27
CA VAL A 235 4.47 -39.24 4.31
C VAL A 235 5.80 -39.99 4.43
N ALA A 236 6.90 -39.27 4.67
CA ALA A 236 8.22 -39.89 4.84
C ALA A 236 8.30 -40.79 6.09
N VAL A 237 7.60 -40.42 7.19
CA VAL A 237 7.60 -41.21 8.43
C VAL A 237 6.73 -42.47 8.30
N ALA A 238 5.62 -42.40 7.57
CA ALA A 238 4.78 -43.58 7.32
C ALA A 238 5.45 -44.61 6.39
N LEU A 239 6.19 -44.16 5.37
CA LEU A 239 6.98 -45.04 4.51
C LEU A 239 8.21 -45.62 5.21
N ALA A 240 8.84 -44.85 6.12
CA ALA A 240 9.93 -45.36 6.94
C ALA A 240 9.47 -46.42 7.96
N LEU A 241 8.27 -46.27 8.55
CA LEU A 241 7.71 -47.27 9.47
C LEU A 241 7.21 -48.54 8.76
N ALA A 242 6.73 -48.43 7.52
CA ALA A 242 6.37 -49.61 6.71
C ALA A 242 7.59 -50.41 6.21
N LEU A 243 8.77 -49.77 6.09
CA LEU A 243 10.02 -50.43 5.71
C LEU A 243 10.82 -51.02 6.88
N ILE A 244 10.40 -50.78 8.14
CA ILE A 244 11.10 -51.28 9.34
C ILE A 244 10.45 -52.57 9.92
N VAL A 245 9.36 -53.07 9.34
CA VAL A 245 8.64 -54.27 9.85
C VAL A 245 8.39 -55.33 8.76
N PRO A 246 9.34 -55.60 7.86
CA PRO A 246 10.12 -56.83 8.10
C PRO A 246 11.57 -56.70 7.60
N ALA A 247 12.47 -56.25 8.47
CA ALA A 247 13.91 -56.47 8.35
C ALA A 247 14.39 -57.67 9.19
N MET A 248 13.52 -58.67 9.38
CA MET A 248 13.83 -59.95 9.99
C MET A 248 13.30 -61.03 9.05
N LEU A 249 14.19 -61.92 8.60
CA LEU A 249 14.00 -63.01 7.63
C LEU A 249 14.21 -62.60 6.15
N PHE A 250 15.47 -62.53 5.70
CA PHE A 250 16.06 -63.57 4.85
C PHE A 250 17.51 -63.21 4.52
N GLU A 251 18.40 -64.01 5.07
CA GLU A 251 19.80 -64.14 4.70
C GLU A 251 19.89 -65.16 3.55
N SER A 252 20.50 -64.81 2.42
CA SER A 252 21.28 -65.69 1.52
C SER A 252 21.71 -64.93 0.26
N ASP A 253 23.01 -64.91 0.02
CA ASP A 253 23.71 -64.35 -1.14
C ASP A 253 23.74 -65.38 -2.33
N PRO A 254 24.32 -65.10 -3.53
CA PRO A 254 23.67 -65.27 -4.84
C PRO A 254 24.24 -66.41 -5.72
N PRO A 255 23.78 -66.55 -6.98
CA PRO A 255 24.74 -66.40 -8.10
C PRO A 255 24.19 -65.80 -9.43
N VAL A 256 24.97 -64.90 -10.05
CA VAL A 256 25.60 -64.95 -11.40
C VAL A 256 24.88 -65.84 -12.46
N ARG A 257 24.40 -65.40 -13.66
CA ARG A 257 25.05 -64.78 -14.87
C ARG A 257 23.98 -64.51 -15.99
N PRO A 258 24.29 -64.03 -17.22
CA PRO A 258 23.54 -62.99 -17.92
C PRO A 258 22.72 -63.51 -19.12
N GLY A 259 21.77 -62.71 -19.60
CA GLY A 259 20.97 -63.03 -20.79
C GLY A 259 20.62 -61.75 -21.55
N SER A 260 21.07 -61.71 -22.79
CA SER A 260 21.02 -60.63 -23.76
C SER A 260 19.65 -60.43 -24.41
N ASP A 261 19.50 -59.24 -25.02
CA ASP A 261 18.70 -58.91 -26.19
C ASP A 261 17.16 -59.04 -26.14
N ARG A 262 16.47 -57.89 -26.21
CA ARG A 262 15.98 -57.37 -27.51
C ARG A 262 15.22 -56.05 -27.34
N ALA A 263 15.61 -55.09 -28.16
CA ALA A 263 14.79 -53.97 -28.56
C ALA A 263 13.59 -54.44 -29.40
N ALA A 264 12.44 -53.77 -29.23
CA ALA A 264 11.45 -53.64 -30.28
C ALA A 264 10.83 -52.24 -30.16
N ALA A 265 11.22 -51.39 -31.09
CA ALA A 265 10.56 -50.12 -31.40
C ALA A 265 9.22 -50.39 -32.08
N ALA A 266 8.22 -49.56 -31.77
CA ALA A 266 7.17 -49.19 -32.71
C ALA A 266 6.65 -47.80 -32.32
N THR A 267 7.05 -46.81 -33.11
CA THR A 267 6.51 -45.45 -33.23
C THR A 267 5.37 -45.49 -34.29
N PRO A 268 4.73 -44.37 -34.63
CA PRO A 268 3.68 -43.60 -33.95
C PRO A 268 2.32 -43.73 -34.67
N GLU A 269 1.26 -43.09 -34.15
CA GLU A 269 0.18 -42.62 -35.03
C GLU A 269 -0.26 -41.21 -34.62
N ALA A 270 -0.10 -40.29 -35.56
CA ALA A 270 -0.54 -38.91 -35.52
C ALA A 270 -1.75 -38.76 -36.44
N THR A 271 -2.75 -37.98 -36.04
CA THR A 271 -3.80 -37.31 -36.86
C THR A 271 -4.75 -36.63 -35.84
N ALA A 272 -5.19 -35.38 -35.89
CA ALA A 272 -4.97 -34.23 -36.75
C ALA A 272 -5.39 -32.95 -35.98
N THR A 273 -4.88 -31.80 -36.41
CA THR A 273 -5.42 -30.45 -36.19
C THR A 273 -6.22 -30.09 -37.46
N PRO A 274 -7.40 -29.44 -37.35
CA PRO A 274 -7.52 -27.97 -37.46
C PRO A 274 -8.53 -27.44 -36.41
N GLU A 275 -8.86 -26.16 -36.21
CA GLU A 275 -8.87 -24.97 -37.04
C GLU A 275 -9.12 -23.75 -36.12
N ALA A 276 -8.71 -22.57 -36.59
CA ALA A 276 -8.90 -21.28 -35.95
C ALA A 276 -10.32 -20.70 -36.18
N ALA A 277 -10.83 -19.94 -35.20
CA ALA A 277 -11.82 -18.84 -35.28
C ALA A 277 -12.57 -18.76 -33.93
N ALA A 278 -12.95 -17.63 -33.33
CA ALA A 278 -12.85 -16.22 -33.66
C ALA A 278 -13.06 -15.42 -32.35
N THR A 279 -12.51 -14.21 -32.33
CA THR A 279 -12.73 -13.13 -31.36
C THR A 279 -14.21 -12.69 -31.32
N PRO A 280 -14.85 -12.57 -30.15
CA PRO A 280 -16.07 -11.78 -30.01
C PRO A 280 -15.77 -10.30 -29.77
N ALA A 281 -16.35 -9.46 -30.62
CA ALA A 281 -16.36 -8.00 -30.54
C ALA A 281 -17.19 -7.47 -29.34
N PRO A 282 -16.93 -6.23 -28.87
CA PRO A 282 -17.63 -5.63 -27.73
C PRO A 282 -19.09 -5.24 -28.06
N PRO A 283 -19.99 -5.23 -27.07
CA PRO A 283 -21.37 -4.79 -27.25
C PRO A 283 -21.48 -3.27 -27.44
N PRO A 284 -22.49 -2.80 -28.20
CA PRO A 284 -22.67 -1.39 -28.53
C PRO A 284 -23.18 -0.54 -27.36
N ILE A 285 -22.67 0.68 -27.32
CA ILE A 285 -23.04 1.80 -26.44
C ILE A 285 -24.50 2.17 -26.67
N ALA A 286 -25.29 2.18 -25.58
CA ALA A 286 -26.65 2.71 -25.58
C ALA A 286 -26.65 4.25 -25.64
N PRO A 287 -27.64 4.88 -26.29
CA PRO A 287 -27.67 6.32 -26.50
C PRO A 287 -27.95 7.12 -25.22
N ALA A 288 -27.34 8.30 -25.16
CA ALA A 288 -27.48 9.30 -24.11
C ALA A 288 -28.94 9.72 -23.90
N VAL A 289 -29.41 9.59 -22.66
CA VAL A 289 -30.67 10.22 -22.20
C VAL A 289 -30.41 11.71 -22.03
N GLN A 290 -31.06 12.53 -22.85
CA GLN A 290 -31.10 13.98 -22.67
C GLN A 290 -31.85 14.32 -21.37
N VAL A 291 -31.13 14.85 -20.38
CA VAL A 291 -31.73 15.48 -19.21
C VAL A 291 -32.05 16.93 -19.57
N LYS A 292 -33.34 17.23 -19.65
CA LYS A 292 -33.92 18.56 -19.84
C LYS A 292 -33.48 19.50 -18.69
N PRO A 293 -33.06 20.75 -18.96
CA PRO A 293 -32.67 21.68 -17.89
C PRO A 293 -33.89 22.03 -17.04
N ARG A 294 -33.81 21.79 -15.73
CA ARG A 294 -34.82 22.26 -14.77
C ARG A 294 -34.45 23.70 -14.36
N PRO A 295 -35.40 24.66 -14.39
CA PRO A 295 -35.14 26.02 -13.95
C PRO A 295 -34.82 26.07 -12.45
N GLY A 296 -33.74 26.75 -12.09
CA GLY A 296 -33.43 27.05 -10.70
C GLY A 296 -34.37 28.12 -10.13
N PRO A 297 -34.66 28.07 -8.83
CA PRO A 297 -34.98 29.28 -8.10
C PRO A 297 -34.06 29.51 -6.89
N GLN A 298 -33.37 30.64 -6.99
CA GLN A 298 -33.30 31.71 -5.98
C GLN A 298 -32.60 31.42 -4.64
N HIS A 299 -31.44 32.08 -4.51
CA HIS A 299 -30.74 32.39 -3.29
C HIS A 299 -31.64 33.11 -2.27
N THR A 300 -31.92 32.46 -1.15
CA THR A 300 -32.25 33.13 0.10
C THR A 300 -30.99 33.28 0.96
N LYS A 301 -30.72 34.53 1.31
CA LYS A 301 -29.60 35.00 2.13
C LYS A 301 -29.74 34.45 3.57
N PRO A 302 -28.78 33.68 4.11
CA PRO A 302 -28.83 33.26 5.51
C PRO A 302 -28.52 34.44 6.44
N ALA A 303 -29.38 34.63 7.44
CA ALA A 303 -29.15 35.54 8.55
C ALA A 303 -27.98 35.05 9.45
N PRO A 304 -27.27 35.95 10.17
CA PRO A 304 -26.12 35.56 11.00
C PRO A 304 -26.57 34.73 12.20
N ALA A 305 -26.07 33.49 12.30
CA ALA A 305 -26.26 32.63 13.47
C ALA A 305 -25.30 33.03 14.60
N ALA A 306 -25.83 33.04 15.82
CA ALA A 306 -25.10 33.31 17.06
C ALA A 306 -23.96 32.28 17.31
N PRO A 307 -22.89 32.65 18.03
CA PRO A 307 -21.75 31.79 18.27
C PRO A 307 -22.12 30.57 19.14
N PRO A 308 -21.69 29.33 18.78
CA PRO A 308 -21.97 28.16 19.59
C PRO A 308 -21.13 28.15 20.87
N ALA A 309 -21.80 27.82 21.98
CA ALA A 309 -21.20 27.60 23.28
C ALA A 309 -20.17 26.46 23.24
N ARG A 310 -19.05 26.66 23.94
CA ARG A 310 -17.98 25.67 24.11
C ARG A 310 -18.50 24.48 24.92
N GLY A 311 -18.94 23.43 24.22
CA GLY A 311 -19.12 22.11 24.80
C GLY A 311 -17.76 21.46 25.01
N THR A 312 -17.32 21.33 26.27
CA THR A 312 -16.23 20.45 26.66
C THR A 312 -16.63 19.01 26.42
N THR A 313 -16.19 18.42 25.31
CA THR A 313 -16.20 16.96 25.14
C THR A 313 -15.18 16.34 26.10
N PRO A 314 -15.53 15.30 26.87
CA PRO A 314 -14.58 14.59 27.70
C PRO A 314 -13.55 13.90 26.82
N ARG A 315 -12.27 14.24 27.00
CA ARG A 315 -11.16 13.51 26.39
C ARG A 315 -11.18 12.08 26.93
N PRO A 316 -11.28 11.03 26.10
CA PRO A 316 -11.23 9.66 26.60
C PRO A 316 -9.91 9.46 27.33
N ALA A 317 -9.98 8.90 28.54
CA ALA A 317 -8.83 8.61 29.36
C ALA A 317 -7.80 7.82 28.55
N ALA A 318 -6.54 8.26 28.56
CA ALA A 318 -5.46 7.55 27.90
C ALA A 318 -5.37 6.14 28.49
N GLU A 319 -5.83 5.16 27.73
CA GLU A 319 -5.89 3.76 28.13
C GLU A 319 -4.46 3.27 28.41
N ARG A 320 -4.19 2.83 29.64
CA ARG A 320 -2.86 2.32 30.00
C ARG A 320 -2.62 1.01 29.28
N ARG A 321 -1.84 1.03 28.20
CA ARG A 321 -1.55 -0.16 27.38
C ARG A 321 -0.19 -0.81 27.67
N CYS A 322 0.61 -0.26 28.58
CA CYS A 322 1.94 -0.76 28.97
C CYS A 322 2.86 -1.15 27.79
N GLY A 323 2.84 -0.34 26.72
CA GLY A 323 3.62 -0.56 25.51
C GLY A 323 3.03 -1.59 24.54
N ALA A 324 1.81 -2.09 24.78
CA ALA A 324 1.05 -2.82 23.78
C ALA A 324 0.58 -1.85 22.67
N PRO A 325 0.59 -2.29 21.40
CA PRO A 325 0.03 -1.51 20.30
C PRO A 325 -1.43 -1.14 20.58
N ALA A 326 -1.85 0.04 20.12
CA ALA A 326 -3.26 0.40 20.08
C ALA A 326 -4.02 -0.68 19.32
N ASN A 327 -5.12 -1.17 19.88
CA ASN A 327 -5.94 -2.26 19.39
C ASN A 327 -7.38 -2.12 19.91
N PRO A 328 -8.37 -2.55 19.11
CA PRO A 328 -9.79 -2.37 19.41
C PRO A 328 -10.31 -3.32 20.50
N TYR A 329 -9.50 -4.28 20.93
CA TYR A 329 -9.91 -5.33 21.86
C TYR A 329 -9.59 -5.01 23.33
N GLY A 330 -8.97 -3.85 23.58
CA GLY A 330 -8.55 -3.44 24.92
C GLY A 330 -7.38 -4.27 25.47
N TYR A 331 -6.66 -5.02 24.62
CA TYR A 331 -5.58 -5.88 25.11
C TYR A 331 -4.33 -5.07 25.46
N ASP A 332 -3.70 -5.42 26.57
CA ASP A 332 -2.51 -4.72 27.05
C ASP A 332 -1.41 -5.67 27.59
N PHE A 333 -0.33 -5.08 28.10
CA PHE A 333 0.73 -5.78 28.81
C PHE A 333 0.78 -5.47 30.31
N CYS A 334 -0.23 -4.79 30.84
CA CYS A 334 -0.26 -4.26 32.20
C CYS A 334 -0.60 -5.30 33.27
N GLY A 335 -1.01 -6.51 32.87
CA GLY A 335 -1.47 -7.54 33.78
C GLY A 335 -3.00 -7.54 33.88
N GLY A 336 -3.58 -8.67 34.27
CA GLY A 336 -5.04 -8.83 34.30
C GLY A 336 -5.43 -10.28 34.09
N SER A 337 -6.50 -10.51 33.32
CA SER A 337 -6.92 -11.88 32.97
C SER A 337 -6.22 -12.38 31.72
N ARG A 338 -5.74 -13.63 31.76
CA ARG A 338 -5.08 -14.26 30.59
C ARG A 338 -6.11 -14.56 29.50
N ILE A 339 -5.82 -14.08 28.30
CA ILE A 339 -6.71 -14.26 27.14
C ILE A 339 -6.52 -15.68 26.57
N ARG A 340 -7.43 -16.59 26.92
CA ARG A 340 -7.45 -17.97 26.36
C ARG A 340 -8.34 -18.11 25.13
N LYS A 341 -9.30 -17.20 24.97
CA LYS A 341 -10.21 -17.10 23.84
C LYS A 341 -10.08 -15.69 23.26
N PRO A 342 -9.09 -15.46 22.38
CA PRO A 342 -8.92 -14.15 21.77
C PRO A 342 -10.08 -13.82 20.85
N ALA A 343 -10.29 -12.52 20.58
CA ALA A 343 -11.29 -12.05 19.64
C ALA A 343 -11.09 -12.71 18.25
N PRO A 344 -12.16 -13.10 17.53
CA PRO A 344 -12.04 -13.82 16.25
C PRO A 344 -11.23 -13.09 15.17
N GLY A 345 -11.21 -11.75 15.20
CA GLY A 345 -10.44 -10.91 14.28
C GLY A 345 -9.05 -10.51 14.77
N ILE A 346 -8.54 -11.13 15.84
CA ILE A 346 -7.27 -10.72 16.45
C ILE A 346 -6.09 -10.72 15.45
N CYS A 347 -6.09 -11.68 14.51
CA CYS A 347 -5.05 -11.81 13.49
C CYS A 347 -5.23 -10.86 12.31
N ASP A 348 -6.34 -10.10 12.26
CA ASP A 348 -6.51 -8.99 11.32
C ASP A 348 -5.81 -7.73 11.85
N TRP A 349 -5.54 -7.68 13.15
CA TRP A 349 -4.91 -6.53 13.81
C TRP A 349 -3.46 -6.78 14.24
N PHE A 350 -3.16 -8.02 14.65
CA PHE A 350 -1.82 -8.43 15.06
C PHE A 350 -1.27 -9.49 14.10
N GLU A 351 0.04 -9.46 13.86
CA GLU A 351 0.70 -10.49 13.08
C GLU A 351 0.75 -11.80 13.86
N CYS A 352 -0.15 -12.72 13.53
CA CYS A 352 -0.26 -14.02 14.19
C CYS A 352 0.70 -15.05 13.60
N VAL A 353 1.26 -15.90 14.45
CA VAL A 353 2.09 -17.03 14.01
C VAL A 353 1.29 -18.01 13.13
N PRO A 354 1.94 -18.70 12.17
CA PRO A 354 1.29 -19.77 11.41
C PRO A 354 0.68 -20.82 12.35
N GLY A 355 -0.60 -21.14 12.12
CA GLY A 355 -1.33 -22.09 12.97
C GLY A 355 -1.79 -21.53 14.31
N PHE A 356 -1.82 -20.20 14.50
CA PHE A 356 -2.30 -19.53 15.72
C PHE A 356 -3.55 -20.16 16.36
N TRP A 357 -4.59 -20.41 15.56
CA TRP A 357 -5.86 -20.99 16.03
C TRP A 357 -5.80 -22.46 16.43
N SER A 358 -4.72 -23.17 16.10
CA SER A 358 -4.42 -24.52 16.60
C SER A 358 -3.63 -24.50 17.92
N GLY A 359 -3.17 -23.32 18.34
CA GLY A 359 -2.50 -23.10 19.60
C GLY A 359 -3.41 -23.42 20.79
N ARG A 360 -2.79 -23.90 21.87
CA ARG A 360 -3.46 -24.17 23.15
C ARG A 360 -2.69 -23.41 24.22
N GLY A 361 -3.39 -22.59 25.01
CA GLY A 361 -2.78 -21.75 26.02
C GLY A 361 -3.47 -20.40 26.14
N TRP A 362 -2.68 -19.35 26.37
CA TRP A 362 -3.15 -17.97 26.32
C TRP A 362 -2.32 -17.13 25.35
N LEU A 363 -2.84 -15.94 25.07
CA LEU A 363 -2.29 -15.00 24.11
C LEU A 363 -0.96 -14.40 24.58
N VAL A 364 0.07 -14.50 23.74
CA VAL A 364 1.42 -14.00 24.04
C VAL A 364 2.04 -13.31 22.83
N GLN A 365 2.93 -12.36 23.08
CA GLN A 365 3.84 -11.81 22.08
C GLN A 365 5.14 -12.64 22.09
N CYS A 366 5.57 -13.05 20.90
CA CYS A 366 6.86 -13.68 20.65
C CYS A 366 7.97 -12.62 20.51
N ARG A 367 9.25 -13.02 20.49
CA ARG A 367 10.37 -12.06 20.45
C ARG A 367 10.47 -11.30 19.13
N ASP A 368 10.17 -11.98 18.03
CA ASP A 368 10.10 -11.41 16.67
C ASP A 368 8.94 -10.42 16.48
N GLY A 369 8.05 -10.27 17.47
CA GLY A 369 6.93 -9.34 17.45
C GLY A 369 5.59 -9.96 17.10
N THR A 370 5.58 -11.21 16.62
CA THR A 370 4.36 -11.96 16.27
C THR A 370 3.58 -12.37 17.52
N VAL A 371 2.32 -12.77 17.33
CA VAL A 371 1.38 -13.15 18.40
C VAL A 371 1.01 -14.62 18.30
N SER A 372 1.02 -15.33 19.43
CA SER A 372 0.77 -16.76 19.52
C SER A 372 -0.23 -17.11 20.62
N LEU A 373 -1.00 -18.20 20.44
CA LEU A 373 -1.89 -18.78 21.44
C LEU A 373 -1.24 -19.99 22.13
N THR A 374 0.05 -19.89 22.43
CA THR A 374 0.85 -20.97 23.04
C THR A 374 1.35 -20.64 24.45
N GLY A 375 0.89 -19.52 25.02
CA GLY A 375 1.28 -19.09 26.36
C GLY A 375 1.01 -20.16 27.42
N GLY A 376 1.98 -20.35 28.31
CA GLY A 376 1.91 -21.35 29.39
C GLY A 376 2.47 -22.72 29.04
N ARG A 377 2.92 -22.92 27.80
CA ARG A 377 3.61 -24.13 27.39
C ARG A 377 5.12 -23.97 27.45
N ARG A 378 5.84 -25.09 27.65
CA ARG A 378 7.31 -25.12 27.65
C ARG A 378 7.91 -24.71 26.29
N ASP A 379 7.16 -24.90 25.20
CA ASP A 379 7.52 -24.59 23.81
C ASP A 379 6.83 -23.32 23.29
N ALA A 380 6.40 -22.41 24.16
CA ALA A 380 5.76 -21.16 23.74
C ALA A 380 6.65 -20.36 22.79
N CYS A 381 6.12 -19.99 21.63
CA CYS A 381 6.84 -19.27 20.56
C CYS A 381 8.12 -19.99 20.06
N ALA A 382 8.22 -21.32 20.14
CA ALA A 382 9.42 -22.06 19.75
C ALA A 382 9.90 -21.82 18.31
N GLY A 383 8.99 -21.49 17.38
CA GLY A 383 9.33 -21.13 15.99
C GLY A 383 9.50 -19.61 15.74
N ASN A 384 9.40 -18.78 16.77
CA ASN A 384 9.27 -17.32 16.68
C ASN A 384 10.16 -16.64 17.74
N GLU A 385 11.41 -17.10 17.84
CA GLU A 385 12.45 -16.59 18.75
C GLU A 385 12.12 -16.67 20.26
N GLY A 386 11.11 -17.45 20.64
CA GLY A 386 10.73 -17.68 22.02
C GLY A 386 9.80 -16.63 22.62
N PHE A 387 9.34 -16.91 23.83
CA PHE A 387 8.37 -16.09 24.54
C PHE A 387 8.95 -14.73 24.94
N ARG A 388 8.21 -13.65 24.68
CA ARG A 388 8.57 -12.30 25.13
C ARG A 388 7.70 -11.83 26.30
N ARG A 389 6.38 -11.82 26.12
CA ARG A 389 5.42 -11.33 27.15
C ARG A 389 3.99 -11.79 26.87
N THR A 390 3.13 -11.68 27.89
CA THR A 390 1.70 -12.08 27.83
C THR A 390 0.82 -10.87 27.56
N PHE A 391 -0.23 -11.07 26.75
CA PHE A 391 -1.33 -10.12 26.60
C PHE A 391 -2.42 -10.36 27.67
N TRP A 392 -3.00 -9.26 28.15
CA TRP A 392 -4.03 -9.24 29.19
C TRP A 392 -5.25 -8.44 28.74
N THR A 393 -6.39 -8.71 29.36
CA THR A 393 -7.60 -7.88 29.34
C THR A 393 -7.77 -7.13 30.64
#